data_AF-A0A383CZJ3-F1
#
_entry.id   AF-A0A383CZJ3-F1
#
_cell.length_a   1.000
_cell.length_b   1.000
_cell.length_c   1.000
_cell.angle_alpha   90.00
_cell.angle_beta   90.00
_cell.angle_gamma   90.00
#
_symmetry.space_group_name_H-M   'P 1'
#
loop_
_entity.id
_entity.type
_entity.pdbx_description
1 polymer ?
#
loop_
_entity_poly.entity_id
_entity_poly.type
_entity_poly.pdbx_seq_one_letter_code
_entity_poly.pdbx_strand_id
1 'polypeptide(L)' 'MRAIFPILLAALASGAGCRTVAYYSQAAAGQCQMLVGQVPIATMVGNPNVSPDLRKQLQLVLKLRLFARDELKMNPAG' A
#
# COMPACT_ATOMS: atom_id res chain seq x y z
N MET A 1 36.64 12.77 15.90
CA MET A 1 36.41 11.39 15.39
C MET A 1 36.33 10.32 16.50
N ARG A 2 37.10 10.41 17.60
CA ARG A 2 37.12 9.37 18.67
C ARG A 2 35.80 9.18 19.45
N ALA A 3 34.97 10.21 19.61
CA ALA A 3 33.71 10.13 20.35
C ALA A 3 32.50 9.69 19.51
N ILE A 4 32.61 9.72 18.18
CA ILE A 4 31.50 9.37 17.27
C ILE A 4 31.32 7.85 17.21
N PHE A 5 32.44 7.12 17.24
CA PHE A 5 32.46 5.65 17.22
C PHE A 5 31.68 5.00 18.38
N PRO A 6 31.88 5.38 19.66
CA PRO A 6 31.11 4.80 20.76
C PRO A 6 29.63 5.18 20.72
N ILE A 7 29.28 6.38 20.23
CA ILE A 7 27.89 6.82 20.08
C ILE A 7 27.17 5.97 19.03
N LEU A 8 27.80 5.75 17.88
CA LEU A 8 27.24 4.92 16.81
C LEU A 8 27.09 3.45 17.25
N LEU A 9 28.04 2.93 18.01
CA LEU A 9 28.01 1.56 18.54
C LEU A 9 26.90 1.37 19.59
N ALA A 10 26.67 2.37 20.45
CA ALA A 10 25.57 2.36 21.41
C ALA A 10 24.19 2.48 20.72
N ALA A 11 24.09 3.29 19.65
CA ALA A 11 22.88 3.38 18.84
C ALA A 11 22.56 2.06 18.13
N LEU A 12 23.58 1.35 17.60
CA LEU A 12 23.40 0.01 17.02
C LEU A 12 22.97 -1.03 18.08
N ALA A 13 23.56 -0.98 19.28
CA ALA A 13 23.29 -1.93 20.36
C ALA A 13 21.91 -1.75 21.01
N SER A 14 21.35 -0.53 20.99
CA SER A 14 20.04 -0.20 21.58
C SER A 14 18.84 -0.64 20.73
N GLY A 15 19.04 -1.38 19.65
CA GLY A 15 17.95 -1.90 18.82
C GLY A 15 17.27 -0.83 17.96
N ALA A 16 17.92 0.33 17.77
CA ALA A 16 17.50 1.40 16.86
C ALA A 16 17.62 1.03 15.35
N GLY A 17 17.43 -0.25 15.01
CA GLY A 17 17.36 -0.77 13.65
C GLY A 17 15.93 -1.14 13.25
N CYS A 18 15.75 -1.65 12.03
CA CYS A 18 14.48 -2.01 11.35
C CYS A 18 13.63 -3.11 12.03
N ARG A 19 13.81 -3.38 13.33
CA ARG A 19 13.06 -4.35 14.13
C ARG A 19 12.52 -3.75 15.43
N THR A 20 12.37 -2.43 15.48
CA THR A 20 11.80 -1.75 16.64
C THR A 20 10.28 -1.85 16.65
N VAL A 21 9.67 -1.87 17.84
CA VAL A 21 8.22 -1.80 18.01
C VAL A 21 7.64 -0.57 17.29
N ALA A 22 8.35 0.57 17.34
CA ALA A 22 7.97 1.79 16.63
C ALA A 22 7.92 1.62 15.10
N TYR A 23 8.83 0.84 14.51
CA TYR A 23 8.83 0.57 13.07
C TYR A 23 7.65 -0.30 12.66
N TYR A 24 7.38 -1.38 13.41
CA TYR A 24 6.24 -2.24 13.12
C TYR A 24 4.90 -1.55 13.38
N SER A 25 4.80 -0.71 14.42
CA SER A 25 3.59 0.06 14.67
C SER A 25 3.34 1.07 13.54
N GLN A 26 4.38 1.72 13.02
CA GLN A 26 4.28 2.58 11.85
C GLN A 26 3.83 1.80 10.60
N ALA A 27 4.44 0.65 10.33
CA ALA A 27 4.08 -0.18 9.18
C ALA A 27 2.63 -0.67 9.27
N ALA A 28 2.22 -1.18 10.43
CA ALA A 28 0.85 -1.64 10.68
C ALA A 28 -0.16 -0.49 10.57
N ALA A 29 0.17 0.69 11.12
CA ALA A 29 -0.67 1.87 11.02
C ALA A 29 -0.85 2.31 9.55
N GLY A 30 0.23 2.34 8.75
CA GLY A 30 0.16 2.68 7.33
C GLY A 30 -0.66 1.68 6.51
N GLN A 31 -0.49 0.37 6.78
CA GLN A 31 -1.32 -0.66 6.15
C GLN A 31 -2.80 -0.49 6.51
N CYS A 32 -3.11 -0.25 7.79
CA CYS A 32 -4.48 -0.03 8.23
C CYS A 32 -5.11 1.21 7.57
N GLN A 33 -4.37 2.32 7.49
CA GLN A 33 -4.82 3.54 6.80
C GLN A 33 -5.17 3.28 5.33
N MET A 34 -4.37 2.48 4.62
CA MET A 34 -4.65 2.13 3.23
C MET A 34 -5.89 1.23 3.10
N LEU A 35 -6.04 0.23 3.97
CA LEU A 35 -7.20 -0.68 3.96
C LEU A 35 -8.51 0.04 4.30
N VAL A 36 -8.49 0.97 5.25
CA VAL A 36 -9.66 1.75 5.65
C VAL A 36 -9.99 2.84 4.60
N GLY A 37 -8.97 3.43 3.98
CA GLY A 37 -9.13 4.50 2.99
C GLY A 37 -9.46 4.03 1.57
N GLN A 38 -9.52 2.73 1.31
CA GLN A 38 -9.79 2.22 -0.04
C GLN A 38 -11.22 2.52 -0.50
N VAL A 39 -11.38 2.82 -1.79
CA VAL A 39 -12.70 3.09 -2.40
C VAL A 39 -12.92 2.11 -3.56
N PRO A 40 -14.10 1.48 -3.67
CA PRO A 40 -14.39 0.59 -4.79
C PRO A 40 -14.25 1.30 -6.14
N ILE A 41 -13.59 0.63 -7.09
CA ILE A 41 -13.37 1.17 -8.45
C ILE A 41 -14.70 1.52 -9.13
N ALA A 42 -15.74 0.71 -8.94
CA ALA A 42 -17.07 0.99 -9.49
C ALA A 42 -17.66 2.33 -9.00
N THR A 43 -17.45 2.66 -7.71
CA THR A 43 -17.87 3.93 -7.11
C THR A 43 -17.12 5.11 -7.73
N MET A 44 -15.80 4.97 -7.97
CA MET A 44 -14.98 5.98 -8.63
C MET A 44 -15.42 6.22 -10.09
N VAL A 45 -15.72 5.16 -10.84
CA VAL A 45 -16.15 5.28 -12.24
C VAL A 45 -17.47 6.05 -12.36
N GLY A 46 -18.41 5.84 -11.43
CA GLY A 46 -19.69 6.55 -11.37
C GLY A 46 -19.61 8.01 -10.87
N ASN A 47 -18.48 8.42 -10.30
CA ASN A 47 -18.31 9.76 -9.75
C ASN A 47 -18.04 10.79 -10.87
N PRO A 48 -18.85 11.85 -11.02
CA PRO A 48 -18.67 12.86 -12.07
C PRO A 48 -17.36 13.65 -11.92
N ASN A 49 -16.81 13.75 -10.71
CA ASN A 49 -15.59 14.50 -10.40
C ASN A 49 -14.29 13.76 -10.77
N VAL A 50 -14.38 12.48 -11.15
CA VAL A 50 -13.20 11.71 -11.60
C VAL A 50 -12.83 12.13 -13.01
N SER A 51 -11.54 12.40 -13.24
CA SER A 51 -11.04 12.79 -14.55
C SER A 51 -11.38 11.74 -15.62
N PRO A 52 -11.66 12.15 -16.87
CA PRO A 52 -12.09 11.23 -17.91
C PRO A 52 -11.02 10.16 -18.22
N ASP A 53 -9.74 10.51 -18.14
CA ASP A 53 -8.64 9.57 -18.40
C ASP A 53 -8.51 8.53 -17.29
N LEU A 54 -8.63 8.95 -16.03
CA LEU A 54 -8.64 8.01 -14.90
C LEU A 54 -9.87 7.10 -14.98
N ARG A 55 -11.05 7.64 -15.33
CA ARG A 55 -12.26 6.84 -15.53
C ARG A 55 -12.06 5.76 -16.60
N LYS A 56 -11.44 6.10 -17.74
CA LYS A 56 -11.12 5.12 -18.81
C LYS A 56 -10.19 4.02 -18.32
N GLN A 57 -9.13 4.37 -17.59
CA GLN A 57 -8.18 3.39 -17.04
C GLN A 57 -8.87 2.45 -16.03
N LEU A 58 -9.68 3.00 -15.12
CA LEU A 58 -10.44 2.22 -14.14
C LEU A 58 -11.45 1.27 -14.80
N GLN A 59 -12.12 1.72 -15.86
CA GLN A 59 -13.01 0.85 -16.66
C GLN A 59 -12.24 -0.30 -17.33
N LEU A 60 -11.03 -0.04 -17.84
CA LEU A 60 -10.18 -1.09 -18.39
C LEU A 60 -9.80 -2.12 -17.33
N VAL A 61 -9.40 -1.67 -16.14
CA VAL A 61 -9.08 -2.56 -15.00
C VAL A 61 -10.26 -3.47 -14.65
N LEU A 62 -11.49 -2.94 -14.63
CA LEU A 62 -12.68 -3.75 -14.38
C LEU A 62 -12.87 -4.85 -15.43
N LYS A 63 -12.68 -4.53 -16.72
CA LYS A 63 -12.76 -5.53 -17.80
C LYS A 63 -11.70 -6.61 -17.65
N LEU A 64 -10.46 -6.23 -17.31
CA LEU A 64 -9.37 -7.17 -17.08
C LEU A 64 -9.62 -8.08 -15.87
N ARG A 65 -10.21 -7.56 -14.80
CA ARG A 65 -10.62 -8.36 -13.63
C ARG A 65 -11.69 -9.39 -13.98
N LEU A 66 -12.66 -9.02 -14.82
CA LEU A 66 -13.67 -9.96 -15.32
C LEU A 66 -13.01 -11.05 -16.19
N PHE A 67 -12.13 -10.67 -17.12
CA PHE A 67 -11.37 -11.63 -17.92
C PHE A 67 -10.55 -12.60 -17.06
N ALA A 68 -9.85 -12.11 -16.03
CA ALA A 68 -9.09 -12.95 -15.11
C ALA A 68 -9.97 -13.99 -14.41
N ARG A 69 -11.17 -13.58 -13.98
CA ARG A 69 -12.15 -14.47 -13.35
C ARG A 69 -12.72 -15.48 -14.33
N ASP A 70 -13.22 -14.99 -15.46
CA ASP A 70 -14.11 -15.75 -16.33
C ASP A 70 -13.32 -16.64 -17.30
N GLU A 71 -12.21 -16.13 -17.85
CA GLU A 71 -11.39 -16.84 -18.82
C GLU A 71 -10.20 -17.54 -18.17
N LEU A 72 -9.47 -16.85 -17.27
CA LEU A 72 -8.26 -17.42 -16.64
C LEU A 72 -8.56 -18.24 -15.38
N LYS A 73 -9.81 -18.25 -14.91
CA LYS A 73 -10.24 -18.93 -13.67
C LYS A 73 -9.41 -18.52 -12.44
N MET A 74 -8.92 -17.28 -12.42
CA MET A 74 -8.14 -16.71 -11.33
C MET A 74 -9.01 -15.74 -10.52
N ASN A 75 -8.86 -15.72 -9.20
CA ASN A 75 -9.56 -14.73 -8.38
C ASN A 75 -8.89 -13.35 -8.53
N PRO A 76 -9.56 -12.33 -9.10
CA PRO A 76 -8.98 -10.99 -9.25
C PRO A 76 -8.95 -10.17 -7.93
N ALA A 77 -9.49 -10.71 -6.84
CA ALA A 77 -9.54 -10.08 -5.53
C ALA A 77 -8.50 -10.63 -4.53
N GLY A 78 -7.65 -11.57 -4.95
CA GLY A 78 -6.68 -12.27 -4.11
C GLY A 78 -5.27 -12.26 -4.68
#